data_AF-A0A845X8B9-F1
#
_entry.id   AF-A0A845X8B9-F1
#
_cell.length_a   1.000
_cell.length_b   1.000
_cell.length_c   1.000
_cell.angle_alpha   90.00
_cell.angle_beta   90.00
_cell.angle_gamma   90.00
#
_symmetry.space_group_name_H-M   'P 1'
#
loop_
_entity.id
_entity.type
_entity.pdbx_description
1 polymer ?
#
loop_
_entity_poly.entity_id
_entity_poly.type
_entity_poly.pdbx_seq_one_letter_code
_entity_poly.pdbx_strand_id
1 'polypeptide(L)' 'LWAIPDAPTADLMVAFYQQLAQHGDKAQALREAMLATQESYPHPMNWAAFTLVGSAL' A
#
# COMPACT_ATOMS: atom_id res chain seq x y z
N LEU A 1 -13.31 2.37 -12.64
CA LEU A 1 -12.67 1.47 -11.64
C LEU A 1 -12.14 0.27 -12.41
N TRP A 2 -10.83 0.12 -12.53
CA TRP A 2 -10.21 -1.07 -13.13
C TRP A 2 -10.16 -2.20 -12.10
N ALA A 3 -10.22 -3.45 -12.56
CA ALA A 3 -10.03 -4.62 -11.72
C ALA A 3 -8.56 -4.69 -11.31
N ILE A 4 -8.29 -4.61 -10.00
CA ILE A 4 -6.94 -4.78 -9.45
C ILE A 4 -6.73 -6.29 -9.25
N PRO A 5 -5.57 -6.86 -9.62
CA PRO A 5 -5.27 -8.25 -9.32
C PRO A 5 -5.24 -8.46 -7.79
N ASP A 6 -5.81 -9.57 -7.31
CA ASP A 6 -5.98 -9.83 -5.87
C ASP A 6 -4.64 -9.97 -5.11
N ALA A 7 -3.63 -10.59 -5.74
CA ALA A 7 -2.32 -10.85 -5.13
C ALA A 7 -1.54 -9.58 -4.75
N PRO A 8 -1.27 -8.62 -5.66
CA PRO A 8 -0.57 -7.38 -5.30
C PRO A 8 -1.34 -6.51 -4.30
N THR A 9 -2.69 -6.58 -4.33
CA THR A 9 -3.53 -5.89 -3.34
C THR A 9 -3.35 -6.48 -1.94
N ALA A 10 -3.35 -7.80 -1.83
CA ALA A 10 -3.14 -8.49 -0.56
C ALA A 10 -1.75 -8.20 0.02
N ASP A 11 -0.70 -8.28 -0.82
CA ASP A 11 0.68 -8.01 -0.41
C ASP A 11 0.86 -6.57 0.07
N LEU A 12 0.28 -5.60 -0.64
CA LEU A 12 0.30 -4.19 -0.24
C LEU A 12 -0.40 -3.95 1.10
N MET A 13 -1.56 -4.58 1.32
CA MET A 13 -2.31 -4.44 2.56
C MET A 13 -1.59 -5.08 3.76
N VAL A 14 -0.95 -6.24 3.56
CA VAL A 14 -0.12 -6.88 4.60
C VAL A 14 1.05 -5.97 4.97
N ALA A 15 1.77 -5.45 3.98
CA ALA A 15 2.89 -4.53 4.22
C ALA A 15 2.42 -3.24 4.92
N PHE A 16 1.29 -2.68 4.51
CA PHE A 16 0.72 -1.47 5.12
C PHE A 16 0.45 -1.65 6.62
N TYR A 17 -0.23 -2.73 7.02
CA TYR A 17 -0.52 -2.96 8.44
C TYR A 17 0.73 -3.25 9.26
N GLN A 18 1.73 -3.93 8.67
CA GLN A 18 3.02 -4.15 9.33
C GLN A 18 3.77 -2.84 9.60
N GLN A 19 3.78 -1.91 8.64
CA GLN A 19 4.43 -0.61 8.82
C GLN A 19 3.63 0.31 9.74
N LEU A 20 2.30 0.27 9.66
CA LEU A 20 1.43 1.05 10.53
C LEU A 20 1.59 0.65 12.01
N ALA A 21 1.74 -0.65 12.29
CA ALA A 21 1.99 -1.14 13.64
C ALA A 21 3.36 -0.72 14.19
N GLN A 22 4.35 -0.46 13.32
CA GLN A 22 5.70 -0.05 13.71
C GLN A 22 5.82 1.47 13.93
N HIS A 23 5.23 2.27 13.05
CA HIS A 23 5.47 3.71 12.99
C HIS A 23 4.30 4.57 13.48
N GLY A 24 3.07 4.04 13.47
CA GLY A 24 1.85 4.77 13.85
C GLY A 24 1.42 5.86 12.84
N ASP A 25 2.29 6.26 11.92
CA ASP A 25 1.99 7.19 10.83
C ASP A 25 1.44 6.45 9.60
N LYS A 26 0.16 6.70 9.30
CA LYS A 26 -0.55 6.07 8.17
C LYS A 26 0.00 6.48 6.81
N ALA A 27 0.47 7.72 6.65
CA ALA A 27 0.98 8.21 5.38
C ALA A 27 2.36 7.60 5.09
N GLN A 28 3.21 7.51 6.11
CA GLN A 28 4.51 6.84 6.02
C GLN A 28 4.33 5.34 5.75
N ALA A 29 3.46 4.67 6.51
CA ALA A 29 3.19 3.25 6.34
C ALA A 29 2.67 2.91 4.93
N LEU A 30 1.79 3.73 4.37
CA LEU A 30 1.28 3.52 3.01
C LEU A 30 2.39 3.71 1.97
N ARG A 31 3.22 4.74 2.11
CA ARG A 31 4.34 4.99 1.20
C ARG A 31 5.32 3.81 1.19
N GLU A 32 5.68 3.32 2.36
CA GLU A 32 6.61 2.19 2.49
C GLU A 32 6.01 0.90 1.94
N ALA A 33 4.72 0.64 2.19
CA ALA A 33 4.02 -0.50 1.60
C ALA A 33 3.95 -0.44 0.07
N MET A 34 3.74 0.74 -0.51
CA MET A 34 3.78 0.95 -1.96
C MET A 34 5.18 0.66 -2.54
N LEU A 35 6.25 1.14 -1.88
CA LEU A 35 7.62 0.89 -2.30
C LEU A 35 7.98 -0.60 -2.24
N ALA A 36 7.60 -1.29 -1.16
CA ALA A 36 7.81 -2.73 -1.03
C ALA A 36 7.04 -3.53 -2.10
N THR A 37 5.80 -3.14 -2.38
CA THR A 37 4.98 -3.79 -3.41
C THR A 37 5.54 -3.55 -4.81
N GLN A 38 6.12 -2.36 -5.07
CA GLN A 38 6.74 -2.02 -6.34
C GLN A 38 7.91 -2.97 -6.69
N GLU A 39 8.70 -3.40 -5.71
CA GLU A 39 9.82 -4.33 -5.94
C GLU A 39 9.35 -5.68 -6.51
N SER A 40 8.20 -6.17 -6.03
CA SER A 40 7.61 -7.44 -6.49
C SER A 40 6.71 -7.27 -7.72
N TYR A 41 6.11 -6.09 -7.87
CA TYR A 41 5.13 -5.78 -8.91
C TYR A 41 5.45 -4.44 -9.60
N PRO A 42 6.39 -4.42 -10.56
CA PRO A 42 6.89 -3.17 -11.14
C PRO A 42 5.83 -2.38 -11.94
N HIS A 43 4.75 -3.03 -12.37
CA HIS A 43 3.69 -2.36 -13.13
C HIS A 43 2.84 -1.45 -12.20
N PRO A 44 2.75 -0.12 -12.45
CA PRO A 44 2.10 0.83 -11.55
C PRO A 44 0.64 0.54 -11.21
N MET A 45 -0.08 -0.15 -12.11
CA MET A 45 -1.45 -0.67 -11.87
C MET A 45 -1.59 -1.45 -10.55
N ASN A 46 -0.51 -2.10 -10.09
CA ASN A 46 -0.53 -3.01 -8.96
C ASN A 46 -0.39 -2.31 -7.59
N TRP A 47 0.10 -1.06 -7.55
CA TRP A 47 0.39 -0.36 -6.29
C TRP A 47 0.05 1.13 -6.30
N ALA A 48 -0.08 1.77 -7.46
CA ALA A 48 -0.36 3.21 -7.58
C ALA A 48 -1.87 3.55 -7.52
N ALA A 49 -2.74 2.54 -7.48
CA ALA A 49 -4.19 2.73 -7.42
C ALA A 49 -4.70 3.09 -6.01
N PHE A 50 -3.87 2.94 -4.98
CA PHE A 50 -4.27 3.18 -3.60
C PHE A 50 -4.16 4.66 -3.25
N THR A 51 -5.25 5.23 -2.73
CA THR A 51 -5.29 6.59 -2.21
C THR A 51 -5.67 6.53 -0.74
N LEU A 52 -4.86 7.14 0.14
CA LEU A 52 -5.21 7.28 1.56
C LEU A 52 -6.32 8.32 1.68
N VAL A 53 -7.50 7.92 2.14
CA VAL A 53 -8.61 8.83 2.44
C VAL A 53 -8.85 8.84 3.94
N GLY A 54 -8.57 9.98 4.57
CA GLY A 54 -8.77 10.22 6.00
C GLY A 54 -7.69 11.12 6.59
N SER A 55 -8.09 12.07 7.42
CA SER A 55 -7.19 12.85 8.27
C SER A 55 -6.74 12.01 9.46
N ALA A 56 -5.43 12.02 9.76
CA ALA A 56 -4.98 11.70 11.11
C ALA A 56 -5.54 12.79 12.03
N LEU A 57 -6.49 12.42 12.89
CA LEU A 57 -6.93 13.24 14.03
C LEU A 57 -6.05 12.94 15.23
#